data_AF-A0A8S2DIM9-F1
#
_entry.id   AF-A0A8S2DIM9-F1
#
_cell.length_a   1.000
_cell.length_b   1.000
_cell.length_c   1.000
_cell.angle_alpha   90.00
_cell.angle_beta   90.00
_cell.angle_gamma   90.00
#
_symmetry.space_group_name_H-M   'P 1'
#
loop_
_entity.id
_entity.type
_entity.pdbx_description
1 polymer ?
#
loop_
_entity_poly.entity_id
_entity_poly.type
_entity_poly.pdbx_seq_one_letter_code
_entity_poly.pdbx_strand_id
1 'polypeptide(L)'
;SFLCLNFYYVPWYVTKYKGRKNERIQWGDLPLAHDKYFGELKLKISSDYQSMIKTYDSNKIFWGTNFRRISNQYLDQFEIDKSMRWKTARDNMSGYWEGNDGSCYIISTDKNQIYWLAIDKNNRWSHIGAGTYNNNIIRINWGDLIIDQDRFHGELECRIISRTKISIIKCIHGQFLTKELIKISCQR
;
A
#
# COMPACT_ATOMS: atom_id res chain seq x y z
N SER A 1 16.30 -16.56 -2.95
CA SER A 1 16.13 -15.12 -3.21
C SER A 1 14.84 -14.67 -2.54
N PHE A 2 14.93 -14.07 -1.35
CA PHE A 2 13.74 -13.57 -0.65
C PHE A 2 13.33 -12.26 -1.31
N LEU A 3 12.24 -12.30 -2.10
CA LEU A 3 11.55 -11.09 -2.54
C LEU A 3 10.87 -10.46 -1.33
N CYS A 4 11.61 -9.61 -0.62
CA CYS A 4 11.00 -8.63 0.27
C CYS A 4 10.43 -7.54 -0.65
N LEU A 5 9.18 -7.72 -1.10
CA LEU A 5 8.41 -6.70 -1.81
C LEU A 5 8.07 -5.59 -0.81
N ASN A 6 9.06 -4.74 -0.56
CA ASN A 6 8.88 -3.47 0.09
C ASN A 6 8.16 -2.57 -0.92
N PHE A 7 6.85 -2.43 -0.78
CA PHE A 7 6.09 -1.47 -1.59
C PHE A 7 6.36 -0.08 -1.05
N TYR A 8 7.10 0.70 -1.82
CA TYR A 8 7.32 2.11 -1.54
C TYR A 8 6.16 2.91 -2.12
N TYR A 9 5.17 3.25 -1.28
CA TYR A 9 4.36 4.43 -1.58
C TYR A 9 5.13 5.65 -1.10
N VAL A 10 5.95 6.20 -1.98
CA VAL A 10 6.03 7.64 -2.03
C VAL A 10 4.87 8.02 -2.94
N PRO A 11 3.79 8.67 -2.46
CA PRO A 11 2.93 9.36 -3.38
C PRO A 11 3.84 10.27 -4.19
N TRP A 12 4.11 9.92 -5.46
CA TRP A 12 4.76 10.82 -6.41
C TRP A 12 3.89 12.04 -6.72
N TYR A 13 2.74 12.14 -6.04
CA TYR A 13 2.07 13.37 -5.71
C TYR A 13 2.67 14.01 -4.45
N VAL A 14 3.92 14.42 -4.57
CA VAL A 14 4.23 15.81 -4.20
C VAL A 14 3.28 16.63 -5.05
N THR A 15 2.10 16.94 -4.49
CA THR A 15 1.34 18.13 -4.85
C THR A 15 2.37 19.19 -5.20
N LYS A 16 2.23 19.87 -6.34
CA LYS A 16 3.10 20.93 -6.85
C LYS A 16 3.50 21.92 -5.74
N TYR A 17 4.41 21.53 -4.85
CA TYR A 17 4.77 22.22 -3.63
C TYR A 17 6.22 22.57 -3.81
N LYS A 18 6.41 23.84 -4.15
CA LYS A 18 7.69 24.50 -4.28
C LYS A 18 8.60 24.11 -3.10
N GLY A 19 9.61 23.25 -3.36
CA GLY A 19 10.89 23.31 -2.66
C GLY A 19 11.12 22.46 -1.40
N ARG A 20 10.28 21.49 -1.02
CA ARG A 20 10.63 20.60 0.11
C ARG A 20 11.48 19.42 -0.36
N LYS A 21 12.77 19.41 0.04
CA LYS A 21 13.75 18.34 -0.26
C LYS A 21 13.68 17.16 0.70
N ASN A 22 12.80 17.19 1.71
CA ASN A 22 12.69 16.21 2.78
C ASN A 22 11.23 15.78 2.92
N GLU A 23 10.92 14.58 2.43
CA GLU A 23 9.57 14.03 2.48
C GLU A 23 9.45 13.00 3.60
N ARG A 24 8.36 13.07 4.38
CA ARG A 24 8.01 12.06 5.38
C ARG A 24 7.04 11.07 4.76
N ILE A 25 7.36 9.79 4.86
CA ILE A 25 6.49 8.71 4.38
C ILE A 25 6.23 7.68 5.47
N GLN A 26 5.08 7.05 5.41
CA GLN A 26 4.77 5.86 6.20
C GLN A 26 5.12 4.61 5.40
N TRP A 27 5.60 3.59 6.09
CA TRP A 27 5.88 2.28 5.49
C TRP A 27 5.43 1.16 6.43
N GLY A 28 5.17 -0.01 5.85
CA GLY A 28 4.81 -1.20 6.60
C GLY A 28 4.96 -2.45 5.74
N ASP A 29 5.35 -3.55 6.39
CA ASP A 29 5.44 -4.85 5.75
C ASP A 29 4.04 -5.37 5.43
N LEU A 30 3.86 -5.83 4.19
CA LEU A 30 2.69 -6.63 3.82
C LEU A 30 2.85 -8.06 4.37
N PRO A 31 1.76 -8.81 4.61
CA PRO A 31 1.79 -10.20 5.10
C PRO A 31 2.31 -11.22 4.06
N LEU A 32 3.35 -10.84 3.32
CA LEU A 32 4.13 -11.68 2.40
C LEU A 32 5.23 -12.45 3.13
N ALA A 33 5.84 -11.82 4.14
CA ALA A 33 6.93 -12.39 4.93
C ALA A 33 6.50 -12.57 6.40
N HIS A 34 7.39 -13.15 7.21
CA HIS A 34 7.17 -13.30 8.65
C HIS A 34 7.33 -11.99 9.42
N ASP A 35 7.99 -11.01 8.81
CA ASP A 35 8.26 -9.71 9.39
C ASP A 35 6.99 -8.85 9.45
N LYS A 36 6.92 -8.02 10.49
CA LYS A 36 5.80 -7.11 10.77
C LYS A 36 6.33 -5.74 11.17
N TYR A 37 7.26 -5.23 10.38
CA TYR A 37 7.83 -3.93 10.61
C TYR A 37 7.00 -2.84 9.96
N PHE A 38 7.08 -1.65 10.53
CA PHE A 38 6.42 -0.45 10.03
C PHE A 38 7.13 0.76 10.62
N GLY A 39 6.82 1.94 10.12
CA GLY A 39 7.30 3.18 10.73
C GLY A 39 7.22 4.37 9.79
N GLU A 40 7.94 5.42 10.16
CA GLU A 40 8.13 6.62 9.36
C GLU A 40 9.56 6.69 8.83
N LEU A 41 9.70 7.07 7.55
CA LEU A 41 10.98 7.45 6.95
C LEU A 41 10.99 8.94 6.62
N LYS A 42 12.18 9.55 6.65
CA LYS A 42 12.43 10.79 5.90
C LYS A 42 13.35 10.50 4.73
N LEU A 43 12.93 10.88 3.54
CA LEU A 43 13.71 10.74 2.33
C LEU A 43 14.17 12.11 1.84
N LYS A 44 15.47 12.21 1.53
CA LYS A 44 16.04 13.31 0.76
C LYS A 44 16.00 12.93 -0.71
N ILE A 45 15.25 13.68 -1.51
CA ILE A 45 15.08 13.42 -2.95
C ILE A 45 16.07 14.29 -3.73
N SER A 46 16.77 13.71 -4.71
CA SER A 46 17.64 14.48 -5.60
C SER A 46 16.81 15.41 -6.50
N SER A 47 17.40 16.54 -6.89
CA SER A 47 16.70 17.57 -7.67
C SER A 47 16.29 17.12 -9.08
N ASP A 48 16.97 16.11 -9.62
CA ASP A 48 16.66 15.45 -10.89
C ASP A 48 15.67 14.28 -10.74
N TYR A 49 15.22 14.01 -9.51
CA TYR A 49 14.33 12.90 -9.14
C TYR A 49 14.84 11.51 -9.50
N GLN A 50 16.14 11.35 -9.76
CA GLN A 50 16.75 10.07 -10.11
C GLN A 50 17.16 9.24 -8.89
N SER A 51 17.21 9.85 -7.70
CA SER A 51 17.62 9.16 -6.48
C SER A 51 16.93 9.69 -5.22
N MET A 52 16.89 8.85 -4.20
CA MET A 52 16.42 9.19 -2.86
C MET A 52 17.35 8.57 -1.84
N ILE A 53 17.60 9.28 -0.75
CA ILE A 53 18.43 8.81 0.36
C ILE A 53 17.59 8.86 1.64
N LYS A 54 17.54 7.75 2.38
CA LYS A 54 16.95 7.71 3.71
C LYS A 54 17.80 8.52 4.68
N THR A 55 17.22 9.57 5.24
CA THR A 55 17.86 10.46 6.23
C THR A 55 17.38 10.22 7.65
N TYR A 56 16.27 9.48 7.80
CA TYR A 56 15.68 9.12 9.09
C TYR A 56 14.86 7.85 8.94
N ASP A 57 14.89 7.01 9.96
CA ASP A 57 13.99 5.89 10.18
C ASP A 57 13.60 5.89 11.65
N SER A 58 12.30 5.99 11.92
CA SER A 58 11.75 5.99 13.29
C SER A 58 12.17 4.78 14.12
N ASN A 59 12.36 3.62 13.49
CA ASN A 59 12.55 2.36 14.19
C ASN A 59 13.92 1.72 13.95
N LYS A 60 14.74 2.29 13.06
CA LYS A 60 16.08 1.78 12.67
C LYS A 60 16.10 0.33 12.18
N ILE A 61 14.99 -0.14 11.63
CA ILE A 61 14.78 -1.50 11.13
C ILE A 61 14.63 -1.54 9.61
N PHE A 62 14.38 -0.40 8.97
CA PHE A 62 14.26 -0.31 7.53
C PHE A 62 15.64 -0.43 6.89
N TRP A 63 15.90 -1.47 6.09
CA TRP A 63 17.25 -1.73 5.57
C TRP A 63 17.63 -0.85 4.38
N GLY A 64 16.68 -0.50 3.50
CA GLY A 64 16.97 0.33 2.33
C GLY A 64 17.48 1.71 2.75
N THR A 65 18.55 2.18 2.12
CA THR A 65 19.19 3.45 2.48
C THR A 65 19.33 4.38 1.27
N ASN A 66 19.77 3.84 0.14
CA ASN A 66 19.89 4.57 -1.11
C ASN A 66 18.96 3.92 -2.14
N PHE A 67 18.13 4.74 -2.77
CA PHE A 67 17.20 4.31 -3.81
C PHE A 67 17.57 5.05 -5.08
N ARG A 68 17.63 4.33 -6.19
CA ARG A 68 17.87 4.91 -7.52
C ARG A 68 16.70 4.54 -8.41
N ARG A 69 16.21 5.53 -9.17
CA ARG A 69 15.26 5.28 -10.25
C ARG A 69 15.98 4.47 -11.35
N ILE A 70 15.41 3.32 -11.69
CA ILE A 70 15.99 2.44 -12.71
C ILE A 70 15.43 2.69 -14.11
N SER A 71 14.23 3.29 -14.21
CA SER A 71 13.58 3.63 -15.47
C SER A 71 12.61 4.81 -15.28
N ASN A 72 12.38 5.57 -16.36
CA ASN A 72 11.30 6.56 -16.46
C ASN A 72 10.05 5.98 -17.18
N GLN A 73 10.11 4.72 -17.59
CA GLN A 73 8.99 4.04 -18.24
C GLN A 73 7.94 3.59 -17.23
N TYR A 74 6.73 3.40 -17.73
CA TYR A 74 5.64 2.80 -16.98
C TYR A 74 5.94 1.32 -16.71
N LEU A 75 5.38 0.77 -15.63
CA LEU A 75 5.37 -0.67 -15.45
C LEU A 75 4.37 -1.24 -16.47
N ASP A 76 4.89 -1.84 -17.54
CA ASP A 76 4.07 -2.48 -18.56
C ASP A 76 3.36 -3.73 -18.00
N GLN A 77 3.96 -4.37 -17.00
CA GLN A 77 3.36 -5.48 -16.24
C GLN A 77 3.77 -5.39 -14.77
N PHE A 78 2.79 -5.53 -13.90
CA PHE A 78 2.99 -5.77 -12.47
C PHE A 78 2.10 -6.93 -12.07
N GLU A 79 2.74 -8.05 -11.71
CA GLU A 79 2.05 -9.24 -11.29
C GLU A 79 2.44 -9.57 -9.85
N ILE A 80 1.43 -9.81 -9.02
CA ILE A 80 1.61 -10.53 -7.77
C ILE A 80 1.38 -11.99 -8.08
N ASP A 81 2.28 -12.85 -7.63
CA ASP A 81 2.07 -14.27 -7.65
C ASP A 81 0.86 -14.62 -6.76
N LYS A 82 -0.30 -14.81 -7.39
CA LYS A 82 -1.56 -15.16 -6.74
C LYS A 82 -1.51 -16.55 -6.09
N SER A 83 -0.52 -17.38 -6.45
CA SER A 83 -0.30 -18.70 -5.84
C SER A 83 0.46 -18.64 -4.51
N MET A 84 0.98 -17.46 -4.13
CA MET A 84 1.62 -17.29 -2.83
C MET A 84 0.66 -17.68 -1.71
N ARG A 85 1.17 -18.48 -0.76
CA ARG A 85 0.42 -18.83 0.45
C ARG A 85 0.39 -17.64 1.39
N TRP A 86 -0.68 -16.87 1.32
CA TRP A 86 -0.91 -15.75 2.22
C TRP A 86 -1.14 -16.26 3.64
N LYS A 87 -0.34 -15.79 4.59
CA LYS A 87 -0.59 -16.11 5.99
C LYS A 87 -1.74 -15.24 6.49
N THR A 88 -2.96 -15.75 6.37
CA THR A 88 -4.14 -15.10 6.95
C THR A 88 -4.08 -15.23 8.47
N ALA A 89 -3.81 -14.14 9.17
CA ALA A 89 -3.95 -14.12 10.62
C ALA A 89 -5.46 -14.17 10.96
N ARG A 90 -5.86 -15.15 11.79
CA ARG A 90 -7.27 -15.30 12.21
C ARG A 90 -7.72 -14.17 13.15
N ASP A 91 -6.77 -13.57 13.86
CA ASP A 91 -7.06 -12.68 14.99
C ASP A 91 -7.02 -11.19 14.65
N ASN A 92 -6.66 -10.82 13.41
CA ASN A 92 -6.65 -9.43 12.95
C ASN A 92 -7.14 -9.30 11.50
N MET A 93 -7.09 -8.08 10.94
CA MET A 93 -7.51 -7.83 9.56
C MET A 93 -6.44 -8.18 8.52
N SER A 94 -5.21 -8.51 8.94
CA SER A 94 -4.13 -8.87 8.01
C SER A 94 -4.48 -10.11 7.20
N GLY A 95 -4.25 -10.08 5.90
CA GLY A 95 -4.46 -11.21 5.00
C GLY A 95 -4.83 -10.81 3.58
N TYR A 96 -5.33 -11.79 2.83
CA TYR A 96 -5.82 -11.64 1.48
C TYR A 96 -7.33 -11.36 1.48
N TRP A 97 -7.74 -10.37 0.70
CA TRP A 97 -9.11 -9.88 0.60
C TRP A 97 -9.50 -9.73 -0.86
N GLU A 98 -10.78 -9.89 -1.15
CA GLU A 98 -11.35 -9.70 -2.48
C GLU A 98 -12.36 -8.55 -2.44
N GLY A 99 -12.23 -7.64 -3.41
CA GLY A 99 -13.20 -6.60 -3.66
C GLY A 99 -14.41 -7.12 -4.41
N ASN A 100 -15.57 -6.50 -4.20
CA ASN A 100 -16.79 -6.85 -4.94
C ASN A 100 -16.73 -6.59 -6.46
N ASP A 101 -15.65 -5.99 -6.97
CA ASP A 101 -15.32 -5.84 -8.39
C ASP A 101 -14.39 -6.96 -8.92
N GLY A 102 -13.98 -7.89 -8.04
CA GLY A 102 -13.06 -8.98 -8.30
C GLY A 102 -11.58 -8.61 -8.09
N SER A 103 -11.28 -7.37 -7.69
CA SER A 103 -9.90 -6.97 -7.39
C SER A 103 -9.38 -7.64 -6.11
N CYS A 104 -8.07 -7.79 -6.03
CA CYS A 104 -7.37 -8.53 -5.00
C CYS A 104 -6.64 -7.54 -4.08
N TYR A 105 -6.77 -7.70 -2.77
CA TYR A 105 -6.18 -6.83 -1.76
C TYR A 105 -5.35 -7.62 -0.77
N ILE A 106 -4.12 -7.18 -0.53
CA ILE A 106 -3.25 -7.70 0.51
C ILE A 106 -3.19 -6.64 1.59
N ILE A 107 -3.83 -6.93 2.72
CA ILE A 107 -3.96 -5.98 3.82
C ILE A 107 -3.01 -6.41 4.95
N SER A 108 -2.27 -5.45 5.49
CA SER A 108 -1.49 -5.58 6.71
C SER A 108 -2.05 -4.64 7.78
N THR A 109 -2.16 -5.16 8.99
CA THR A 109 -2.51 -4.36 10.18
C THR A 109 -1.52 -4.65 11.29
N ASP A 110 -1.05 -3.59 11.93
CA ASP A 110 -0.34 -3.65 13.20
C ASP A 110 -0.72 -2.45 14.07
N LYS A 111 -1.06 -2.72 15.34
CA LYS A 111 -1.60 -1.73 16.29
C LYS A 111 -2.79 -0.96 15.71
N ASN A 112 -2.58 0.28 15.30
CA ASN A 112 -3.60 1.18 14.76
C ASN A 112 -3.28 1.57 13.31
N GLN A 113 -2.27 0.94 12.70
CA GLN A 113 -1.82 1.19 11.34
C GLN A 113 -2.38 0.13 10.40
N ILE A 114 -2.71 0.56 9.19
CA ILE A 114 -3.18 -0.30 8.12
C ILE A 114 -2.47 0.07 6.83
N TYR A 115 -2.02 -0.96 6.13
CA TYR A 115 -1.36 -0.86 4.84
C TYR A 115 -2.05 -1.83 3.89
N TRP A 116 -2.17 -1.46 2.62
CA TRP A 116 -2.58 -2.41 1.62
C TRP A 116 -1.87 -2.24 0.30
N LEU A 117 -1.95 -3.31 -0.49
CA LEU A 117 -1.70 -3.34 -1.90
C LEU A 117 -2.89 -3.99 -2.58
N ALA A 118 -3.39 -3.34 -3.62
CA ALA A 118 -4.51 -3.80 -4.40
C ALA A 118 -4.12 -4.01 -5.85
N ILE A 119 -4.72 -4.99 -6.51
CA ILE A 119 -4.52 -5.31 -7.92
C ILE A 119 -5.86 -5.62 -8.58
N ASP A 120 -6.07 -5.10 -9.79
CA ASP A 120 -7.17 -5.51 -10.67
C ASP A 120 -7.13 -7.02 -10.95
N LYS A 121 -8.30 -7.65 -11.13
CA LYS A 121 -8.37 -9.06 -11.52
C LYS A 121 -7.56 -9.39 -12.79
N ASN A 122 -7.47 -8.44 -13.72
CA ASN A 122 -6.74 -8.58 -14.99
C ASN A 122 -5.37 -7.86 -14.99
N ASN A 123 -4.83 -7.50 -13.81
CA ASN A 123 -3.53 -6.82 -13.66
C ASN A 123 -3.42 -5.48 -14.42
N ARG A 124 -4.53 -4.80 -14.72
CA ARG A 124 -4.53 -3.53 -15.48
C ARG A 124 -4.23 -2.31 -14.62
N TRP A 125 -4.49 -2.40 -13.32
CA TRP A 125 -4.16 -1.35 -12.36
C TRP A 125 -3.74 -1.98 -11.05
N SER A 126 -2.98 -1.22 -10.26
CA SER A 126 -2.65 -1.52 -8.88
C SER A 126 -2.57 -0.22 -8.12
N HIS A 127 -2.94 -0.24 -6.85
CA HIS A 127 -2.72 0.90 -5.96
C HIS A 127 -2.25 0.42 -4.60
N ILE A 128 -1.63 1.32 -3.88
CA ILE A 128 -1.23 1.10 -2.49
C ILE A 128 -1.89 2.13 -1.59
N GLY A 129 -2.09 1.73 -0.35
CA GLY A 129 -2.75 2.55 0.65
C GLY A 129 -2.06 2.42 1.99
N ALA A 130 -1.97 3.53 2.70
CA ALA A 130 -1.47 3.59 4.06
C ALA A 130 -2.33 4.52 4.90
N GLY A 131 -2.57 4.13 6.15
CA GLY A 131 -3.32 4.95 7.06
C GLY A 131 -3.53 4.29 8.41
N THR A 132 -4.62 4.66 9.05
CA THR A 132 -4.90 4.24 10.43
C THR A 132 -6.30 3.69 10.56
N TYR A 133 -6.51 2.92 11.62
CA TYR A 133 -7.84 2.52 12.02
C TYR A 133 -8.01 2.69 13.53
N ASN A 134 -9.22 3.05 13.92
CA ASN A 134 -9.62 3.16 15.32
C ASN A 134 -11.07 2.70 15.44
N ASN A 135 -11.33 1.81 16.38
CA ASN A 135 -12.62 1.13 16.54
C ASN A 135 -13.03 0.46 15.22
N ASN A 136 -14.16 0.89 14.66
CA ASN A 136 -14.74 0.32 13.44
C ASN A 136 -14.51 1.20 12.20
N ILE A 137 -13.62 2.20 12.26
CA ILE A 137 -13.36 3.12 11.15
C ILE A 137 -11.90 3.03 10.72
N ILE A 138 -11.70 2.87 9.42
CA ILE A 138 -10.41 2.90 8.72
C ILE A 138 -10.34 4.20 7.92
N ARG A 139 -9.19 4.88 7.98
CA ARG A 139 -8.87 6.05 7.15
C ARG A 139 -7.54 5.84 6.45
N ILE A 140 -7.56 5.87 5.13
CA ILE A 140 -6.41 5.53 4.29
C ILE A 140 -6.19 6.60 3.22
N ASN A 141 -4.94 7.00 3.03
CA ASN A 141 -4.50 7.67 1.81
C ASN A 141 -4.08 6.59 0.81
N TRP A 142 -4.53 6.70 -0.43
CA TRP A 142 -4.22 5.74 -1.48
C TRP A 142 -3.80 6.43 -2.78
N GLY A 143 -3.17 5.66 -3.67
CA GLY A 143 -3.04 6.03 -5.06
C GLY A 143 -2.41 4.96 -5.93
N ASP A 144 -2.64 5.12 -7.22
CA ASP A 144 -2.25 4.17 -8.24
C ASP A 144 -0.72 4.06 -8.32
N LEU A 145 -0.27 2.81 -8.44
CA LEU A 145 1.05 2.52 -8.96
C LEU A 145 1.11 2.93 -10.43
N ILE A 146 2.33 3.14 -10.90
CA ILE A 146 2.62 3.59 -12.26
C ILE A 146 2.48 2.39 -13.22
N ILE A 147 1.26 1.85 -13.32
CA ILE A 147 0.83 0.79 -14.24
C ILE A 147 -0.14 1.47 -15.19
N ASP A 148 0.10 1.33 -16.49
CA ASP A 148 -0.66 2.02 -17.54
C ASP A 148 -0.74 3.55 -17.31
N GLN A 149 -1.72 4.25 -17.88
CA GLN A 149 -1.83 5.72 -17.88
C GLN A 149 -2.58 6.32 -16.69
N ASP A 150 -3.42 5.54 -15.99
CA ASP A 150 -4.29 6.04 -14.93
C ASP A 150 -3.50 6.41 -13.65
N ARG A 151 -3.89 7.52 -13.01
CA ARG A 151 -3.17 8.09 -11.85
C ARG A 151 -4.12 8.61 -10.78
N PHE A 152 -5.13 7.83 -10.46
CA PHE A 152 -6.05 8.18 -9.39
C PHE A 152 -5.36 8.09 -8.03
N HIS A 153 -5.83 8.93 -7.13
CA HIS A 153 -5.40 8.98 -5.75
C HIS A 153 -6.49 9.65 -4.93
N GLY A 154 -6.44 9.43 -3.63
CA GLY A 154 -7.40 10.06 -2.74
C GLY A 154 -7.32 9.53 -1.32
N GLU A 155 -8.41 9.80 -0.62
CA GLU A 155 -8.63 9.35 0.75
C GLU A 155 -9.83 8.41 0.79
N LEU A 156 -9.72 7.35 1.57
CA LEU A 156 -10.81 6.41 1.80
C LEU A 156 -11.18 6.40 3.27
N GLU A 157 -12.48 6.48 3.53
CA GLU A 157 -13.05 6.10 4.82
C GLU A 157 -13.80 4.78 4.66
N CYS A 158 -13.45 3.80 5.48
CA CYS A 158 -14.05 2.48 5.46
C CYS A 158 -14.62 2.12 6.83
N ARG A 159 -15.69 1.33 6.86
CA ARG A 159 -16.27 0.74 8.07
C ARG A 159 -15.87 -0.72 8.17
N ILE A 160 -15.33 -1.11 9.31
CA ILE A 160 -15.13 -2.51 9.68
C ILE A 160 -16.50 -3.06 10.10
N ILE A 161 -17.07 -3.94 9.29
CA ILE A 161 -18.36 -4.59 9.57
C ILE A 161 -18.12 -5.84 10.42
N SER A 162 -17.07 -6.60 10.08
CA SER A 162 -16.58 -7.74 10.85
C SER A 162 -15.10 -7.95 10.57
N ARG A 163 -14.48 -8.93 11.24
CA ARG A 163 -13.08 -9.32 10.97
C ARG A 163 -12.85 -9.82 9.54
N THR A 164 -13.92 -10.13 8.81
CA THR A 164 -13.88 -10.67 7.45
C THR A 164 -14.61 -9.80 6.43
N LYS A 165 -15.14 -8.64 6.84
CA LYS A 165 -15.88 -7.74 5.95
C LYS A 165 -15.60 -6.27 6.27
N ILE A 166 -15.16 -5.52 5.25
CA ILE A 166 -14.97 -4.07 5.29
C ILE A 166 -15.86 -3.44 4.20
N SER A 167 -16.49 -2.32 4.53
CA SER A 167 -17.29 -1.54 3.57
C SER A 167 -16.63 -0.19 3.34
N ILE A 168 -16.49 0.23 2.08
CA ILE A 168 -16.00 1.55 1.71
C ILE A 168 -17.17 2.54 1.84
N ILE A 169 -17.06 3.49 2.77
CA ILE A 169 -18.10 4.47 3.06
C ILE A 169 -17.95 5.69 2.14
N LYS A 170 -16.71 6.13 1.93
CA LYS A 170 -16.39 7.37 1.25
C LYS A 170 -15.06 7.26 0.52
N CYS A 171 -15.03 7.80 -0.69
CA CYS A 171 -13.79 8.12 -1.41
C CYS A 171 -13.76 9.62 -1.66
N ILE A 172 -12.69 10.28 -1.23
CA ILE A 172 -12.43 11.71 -1.48
C ILE A 172 -11.30 11.77 -2.50
N HIS A 173 -11.61 12.33 -3.68
CA HIS A 173 -10.72 12.34 -4.86
C HIS A 173 -10.48 10.95 -5.46
N GLY A 174 -10.22 10.93 -6.78
CA GLY A 174 -9.99 9.70 -7.54
C GLY A 174 -11.24 8.86 -7.78
N GLN A 175 -11.09 7.81 -8.57
CA GLN A 175 -12.13 6.83 -8.85
C GLN A 175 -11.80 5.52 -8.13
N PHE A 176 -12.57 5.20 -7.08
CA PHE A 176 -12.45 3.94 -6.34
C PHE A 176 -13.71 3.10 -6.53
N LEU A 177 -13.58 2.02 -7.30
CA LEU A 177 -14.72 1.21 -7.76
C LEU A 177 -15.20 0.22 -6.70
N THR A 178 -14.27 -0.37 -5.95
CA THR A 178 -14.59 -1.33 -4.90
C THR A 178 -15.44 -0.70 -3.79
N LYS A 179 -16.53 -1.36 -3.41
CA LYS A 179 -17.44 -0.91 -2.34
C LYS A 179 -17.38 -1.78 -1.10
N GLU A 180 -17.02 -3.04 -1.26
CA GLU A 180 -16.89 -3.99 -0.16
C GLU A 180 -15.64 -4.85 -0.37
N LEU A 181 -14.98 -5.18 0.74
CA LEU A 181 -13.87 -6.13 0.81
C LEU A 181 -14.29 -7.32 1.67
N ILE A 182 -14.07 -8.52 1.18
CA ILE A 182 -14.33 -9.78 1.87
C ILE A 182 -12.99 -10.49 2.09
N LYS A 183 -12.70 -10.87 3.33
CA LYS A 183 -11.46 -11.60 3.65
C LYS A 183 -11.57 -13.02 3.14
N ILE A 184 -10.60 -13.42 2.33
CA ILE A 184 -10.51 -14.79 1.84
C ILE A 184 -9.77 -15.62 2.88
N SER A 185 -10.44 -16.65 3.38
CA SER A 185 -9.79 -17.67 4.20
C SER A 185 -8.89 -18.52 3.31
N CYS A 186 -7.60 -18.64 3.66
CA CYS A 186 -6.81 -19.72 3.09
C CYS A 186 -7.41 -21.04 3.56
N GLN A 187 -7.97 -21.81 2.63
CA GLN A 187 -8.25 -23.23 2.86
C GLN A 187 -6.92 -23.90 3.21
N ARG A 188 -6.89 -24.63 4.32
CA ARG A 188 -5.73 -25.40 4.76
C ARG A 188 -5.52 -26.61 3.86
#